data_AF-A0A7K3GYQ8-F1
#
_entry.id   AF-A0A7K3GYQ8-F1
#
_cell.length_a   1.000
_cell.length_b   1.000
_cell.length_c   1.000
_cell.angle_alpha   90.00
_cell.angle_beta   90.00
_cell.angle_gamma   90.00
#
_symmetry.space_group_name_H-M   'P 1'
#
loop_
_entity.id
_entity.type
_entity.pdbx_description
1 polymer ?
#
loop_
_entity_poly.entity_id
_entity_poly.type
_entity_poly.pdbx_seq_one_letter_code
_entity_poly.pdbx_strand_id
1 'polypeptide(L)' 'LAARWGGQGDPLNLQTVLLRTDREEIPEPWARLSVSARVAYLWEAGGTGRWIALAVADRDETDEVRLLAVVTEKAPP' A
#
# COMPACT_ATOMS: atom_id res chain seq x y z
N LEU A 1 -9.83 -15.90 -1.23
CA LEU A 1 -9.22 -15.17 -2.35
C LEU A 1 -7.69 -15.01 -2.22
N ALA A 2 -7.16 -14.69 -1.03
CA ALA A 2 -5.73 -14.38 -0.83
C ALA A 2 -4.76 -15.59 -0.88
N ALA A 3 -5.26 -16.83 -0.77
CA ALA A 3 -4.44 -18.04 -0.84
C ALA A 3 -3.63 -18.18 -2.14
N ARG A 4 -4.11 -17.60 -3.25
CA ARG A 4 -3.38 -17.55 -4.53
C ARG A 4 -2.07 -16.77 -4.45
N TRP A 5 -1.94 -15.88 -3.48
CA TRP A 5 -0.86 -14.90 -3.37
C TRP A 5 0.05 -15.11 -2.16
N GLY A 6 -0.08 -16.24 -1.44
CA GLY A 6 0.78 -16.55 -0.29
C GLY A 6 0.11 -16.45 1.09
N GLY A 7 -1.21 -16.25 1.16
CA GLY A 7 -1.96 -16.18 2.42
C GLY A 7 -2.49 -14.79 2.72
N GLN A 8 -2.68 -14.47 4.01
CA GLN A 8 -3.10 -13.13 4.42
C GLN A 8 -1.94 -12.15 4.17
N GLY A 9 -2.20 -11.05 3.46
CA GLY A 9 -1.16 -10.07 3.15
C GLY A 9 -0.65 -9.35 4.39
N ASP A 10 0.60 -8.93 4.36
CA ASP A 10 1.22 -8.21 5.47
C ASP A 10 0.66 -6.79 5.56
N PRO A 11 0.14 -6.34 6.72
CA PRO A 11 -0.40 -5.01 6.86
C PRO A 11 0.72 -3.97 6.94
N LEU A 12 0.69 -3.00 6.03
CA LEU A 12 1.52 -1.80 6.05
C LEU A 12 0.71 -0.63 6.62
N ASN A 13 1.21 -0.02 7.70
CA ASN A 13 0.62 1.18 8.29
C ASN A 13 0.99 2.42 7.46
N LEU A 14 0.06 2.86 6.62
CA LEU A 14 0.24 4.01 5.75
C LEU A 14 0.16 5.36 6.49
N GLN A 15 -0.30 5.39 7.75
CA GLN A 15 -0.18 6.60 8.58
C GLN A 15 1.28 6.88 8.93
N THR A 16 2.06 5.86 9.25
CA THR A 16 3.51 6.02 9.50
C THR A 16 4.23 6.46 8.23
N VAL A 17 3.86 5.90 7.08
CA VAL A 17 4.42 6.31 5.77
C VAL A 17 4.10 7.77 5.48
N LEU A 18 2.86 8.22 5.71
CA LEU A 18 2.46 9.62 5.54
C LEU A 18 3.27 10.57 6.45
N LEU A 19 3.48 10.23 7.72
CA LEU A 19 4.27 11.08 8.62
C LEU A 19 5.76 11.14 8.25
N ARG A 20 6.26 10.18 7.47
CA ARG A 20 7.63 10.16 6.96
C ARG A 20 7.81 11.03 5.72
N THR A 21 6.76 11.30 4.93
CA THR A 21 6.89 12.16 3.73
C THR A 21 7.30 13.59 4.07
N ASP A 22 7.07 14.04 5.30
CA ASP A 22 7.54 15.36 5.78
C ASP A 22 9.04 15.38 6.10
N ARG A 23 9.70 14.22 6.18
CA ARG A 23 11.09 14.05 6.63
C ARG A 23 12.02 13.48 5.55
N GLU A 24 11.47 12.67 4.65
CA GLU A 24 12.23 12.00 3.59
C GLU A 24 11.38 11.79 2.34
N GLU A 25 12.05 11.55 1.22
CA GLU A 25 11.39 11.14 -0.01
C GLU A 25 10.93 9.69 0.11
N ILE A 26 9.61 9.49 0.08
CA ILE A 26 9.02 8.16 0.00
C ILE A 26 8.79 7.83 -1.48
N PRO A 27 9.32 6.71 -2.00
CA PRO A 27 9.16 6.36 -3.40
C PRO A 27 7.70 6.10 -3.75
N GLU A 28 7.27 6.56 -4.93
CA GLU A 28 5.99 6.14 -5.49
C GLU A 28 5.99 4.63 -5.75
N PRO A 29 4.87 3.92 -5.51
CA PRO A 29 3.51 4.43 -5.25
C PRO A 29 3.17 4.66 -3.76
N TRP A 30 4.14 4.48 -2.85
CA TRP A 30 3.87 4.44 -1.41
C TRP A 30 3.48 5.80 -0.86
N ALA A 31 4.05 6.88 -1.40
CA ALA A 31 3.65 8.25 -1.06
C ALA A 31 2.18 8.51 -1.44
N ARG A 32 1.76 8.14 -2.66
CA ARG A 32 0.36 8.31 -3.06
C ARG A 32 -0.60 7.42 -2.26
N LEU A 33 -0.23 6.17 -1.99
CA LEU A 33 -1.06 5.31 -1.16
C LEU A 33 -1.20 5.87 0.27
N SER A 34 -0.13 6.47 0.81
CA SER A 34 -0.15 7.03 2.16
C SER A 34 -1.04 8.25 2.34
N VAL A 35 -1.35 8.99 1.26
CA VAL A 35 -2.37 10.06 1.32
C VAL A 35 -3.78 9.52 1.14
N SER A 36 -3.98 8.39 0.45
CA SER A 36 -5.33 7.88 0.12
C SER A 36 -5.91 6.88 1.11
N ALA A 37 -5.08 6.07 1.79
CA ALA A 37 -5.54 4.94 2.60
C ALA A 37 -4.77 4.78 3.91
N ARG A 38 -5.42 4.28 4.97
CA ARG A 38 -4.78 4.11 6.29
C ARG A 38 -3.94 2.84 6.42
N VAL A 39 -4.31 1.78 5.70
CA VAL A 39 -3.63 0.49 5.69
C VAL A 39 -3.58 -0.06 4.26
N ALA A 40 -2.47 -0.67 3.88
CA ALA A 40 -2.38 -1.53 2.71
C ALA A 40 -2.03 -2.96 3.14
N TYR A 41 -2.57 -3.95 2.45
CA TYR A 41 -2.15 -5.35 2.56
C TYR A 41 -1.20 -5.68 1.43
N LEU A 42 -0.07 -6.29 1.77
CA LEU A 42 1.04 -6.51 0.86
C LEU A 42 1.27 -7.99 0.57
N TRP A 43 1.69 -8.27 -0.66
CA TRP A 43 2.23 -9.57 -1.06
C TRP A 43 3.45 -9.35 -1.95
N GLU A 44 4.51 -10.10 -1.72
CA GLU A 44 5.56 -10.24 -2.72
C GLU A 44 5.07 -11.20 -3.81
N ALA A 45 5.06 -10.74 -5.06
CA ALA A 45 4.79 -11.60 -6.20
C ALA A 45 6.03 -12.47 -6.47
N GLY A 46 6.10 -13.59 -5.76
CA GLY A 46 7.27 -14.47 -5.72
C GLY A 46 7.91 -14.72 -7.09
N GLY A 47 9.24 -14.55 -7.15
CA GLY A 47 10.04 -14.75 -8.36
C GLY A 47 9.98 -13.60 -9.37
N THR A 48 9.24 -12.53 -9.11
CA THR A 48 9.13 -11.37 -10.03
C THR A 48 9.83 -10.11 -9.53
N GLY A 49 10.21 -10.06 -8.25
CA GLY A 49 10.75 -8.85 -7.61
C GLY A 49 9.72 -7.72 -7.47
N ARG A 50 8.42 -8.02 -7.61
CA ARG A 50 7.33 -7.06 -7.53
C ARG A 50 6.51 -7.23 -6.26
N TRP A 51 5.93 -6.14 -5.81
CA TRP A 51 5.00 -6.05 -4.70
C TRP A 51 3.60 -5.78 -5.23
N ILE A 52 2.63 -6.47 -4.64
CA ILE A 52 1.20 -6.21 -4.80
C ILE A 52 0.74 -5.52 -3.51
N ALA A 53 0.10 -4.36 -3.64
CA ALA A 53 -0.53 -3.66 -2.53
C ALA A 53 -2.03 -3.51 -2.80
N LEU A 54 -2.85 -3.85 -1.81
CA LEU A 54 -4.30 -3.63 -1.83
C LEU A 54 -4.70 -2.73 -0.67
N ALA A 55 -5.39 -1.63 -0.96
CA ALA A 55 -5.81 -0.67 0.05
C ALA A 55 -7.23 -0.17 -0.23
N VAL A 56 -7.96 0.15 0.83
CA VAL A 56 -9.23 0.88 0.72
C VAL A 56 -8.90 2.36 0.90
N ALA A 57 -9.20 3.15 -0.12
CA ALA A 57 -9.06 4.61 -0.07
C ALA A 57 -10.33 5.20 0.54
N ASP A 58 -10.27 5.44 1.84
CA ASP A 58 -11.33 5.96 2.71
C ASP A 58 -10.75 6.85 3.83
N ARG A 59 -9.59 7.46 3.60
CA ARG A 59 -8.85 8.14 4.68
C ARG A 59 -9.68 9.28 5.27
N ASP A 60 -10.22 10.15 4.40
CA ASP A 60 -11.10 11.24 4.79
C ASP A 60 -12.56 10.77 4.78
N GLU A 61 -13.36 11.26 5.73
CA GLU A 61 -14.77 10.89 5.86
C GLU A 61 -15.61 11.36 4.65
N THR A 62 -15.10 12.34 3.90
CA THR A 62 -15.73 12.85 2.68
C THR A 62 -15.27 12.15 1.40
N ASP A 63 -14.27 11.27 1.47
CA ASP A 63 -13.76 10.54 0.31
C ASP A 63 -14.76 9.49 -0.18
N GLU A 64 -14.88 9.36 -1.50
CA GLU A 64 -15.54 8.19 -2.09
C GLU A 64 -14.70 6.93 -1.80
N VAL A 65 -15.35 5.94 -1.18
CA VAL A 65 -14.73 4.65 -0.88
C VAL A 65 -14.33 3.93 -2.16
N ARG A 66 -13.02 3.76 -2.38
CA ARG A 66 -12.46 3.09 -3.55
C ARG A 66 -11.49 1.98 -3.16
N LEU A 67 -11.50 0.88 -3.88
CA LEU A 67 -10.48 -0.17 -3.75
C LEU A 67 -9.31 0.14 -4.70
N LEU A 68 -8.12 0.34 -4.14
CA LEU A 68 -6.90 0.57 -4.90
C LEU A 68 -6.05 -0.70 -4.90
N ALA A 69 -5.64 -1.14 -6.10
CA ALA A 69 -4.72 -2.24 -6.30
C ALA A 69 -3.50 -1.74 -7.08
N VAL A 70 -2.31 -1.98 -6.55
CA VAL A 70 -1.06 -1.49 -7.12
C VAL A 70 -0.07 -2.64 -7.26
N VAL A 71 0.65 -2.66 -8.39
CA VAL A 71 1.80 -3.54 -8.61
C VAL A 71 3.02 -2.67 -8.86
N THR A 72 4.09 -2.89 -8.12
CA THR A 72 5.30 -2.06 -8.19
C THR A 72 6.57 -2.88 -7.96
N GLU A 73 7.70 -2.44 -8.53
CA GLU A 73 9.04 -2.99 -8.24
C GLU A 73 9.70 -2.31 -7.03
N LYS A 74 9.09 -1.24 -6.50
CA LYS A 74 9.58 -0.55 -5.30
C LYS A 74 9.15 -1.34 -4.06
N ALA A 75 10.12 -1.74 -3.25
CA ALA A 75 9.84 -2.34 -1.95
C ALA A 75 9.08 -1.36 -1.03
N PRO A 76 8.21 -1.86 -0.14
CA PRO A 76 7.57 -1.02 0.87
C PRO A 76 8.61 -0.35 1.78
N PRO A 77 8.37 0.90 2.23
CA PRO A 77 9.32 1.71 2.99
C PRO A 77 9.40 1.37 4.49
#